data_AF-A0A7J8H0Z5-F1
#
_entry.id   AF-A0A7J8H0Z5-F1
#
_cell.length_a   1.000
_cell.length_b   1.000
_cell.length_c   1.000
_cell.angle_alpha   90.00
_cell.angle_beta   90.00
_cell.angle_gamma   90.00
#
_symmetry.space_group_name_H-M   'P 1'
#
loop_
_entity.id
_entity.type
_entity.pdbx_description
1 polymer ?
#
loop_
_entity_poly.entity_id
_entity_poly.type
_entity_poly.pdbx_seq_one_letter_code
_entity_poly.pdbx_strand_id
1 'polypeptide(L)'
;MSSIFSNHNGMKLENHYKKTEKHTNTWGLNNMLLTNEWVNNQFEVEIKRYFETNENEHIMTQNLWDIAKAVLKGKFIVIQTHLKKQDKSQVITLKKLEKEKQIKLKVRIGREITKIRVVIK
;
A
#
# COMPACT_ATOMS: atom_id res chain seq x y z
N MET A 1 19.32 -9.68 -68.01
CA MET A 1 18.77 -8.96 -66.85
C MET A 1 18.84 -9.88 -65.65
N SER A 2 19.85 -9.71 -64.80
CA SER A 2 20.10 -10.60 -63.66
C SER A 2 19.31 -10.11 -62.45
N SER A 3 18.35 -10.92 -61.99
CA SER A 3 17.58 -10.69 -60.77
C SER A 3 18.40 -11.15 -59.57
N ILE A 4 18.79 -10.22 -58.70
CA ILE A 4 19.43 -10.52 -57.42
C ILE A 4 18.30 -10.77 -56.42
N PHE A 5 17.78 -12.00 -56.39
CA PHE A 5 16.99 -12.45 -55.26
C PHE A 5 17.92 -12.49 -54.04
N SER A 6 17.62 -11.66 -53.04
CA SER A 6 18.44 -11.59 -51.84
C SER A 6 18.41 -12.91 -51.08
N ASN A 7 19.58 -13.41 -50.71
CA ASN A 7 19.80 -14.68 -50.01
C ASN A 7 19.47 -14.56 -48.50
N HIS A 8 18.37 -13.89 -48.15
CA HIS A 8 17.95 -13.73 -46.76
C HIS A 8 17.17 -14.97 -46.31
N ASN A 9 17.82 -15.81 -45.49
CA ASN A 9 17.09 -16.79 -44.69
C ASN A 9 16.14 -16.03 -43.74
N GLY A 10 14.84 -16.21 -43.92
CA GLY A 10 13.82 -15.64 -43.04
C GLY A 10 14.01 -16.16 -41.62
N MET A 11 14.38 -15.28 -40.70
CA MET A 11 14.53 -15.64 -39.29
C MET A 11 13.16 -15.64 -38.62
N LYS A 12 12.62 -16.83 -38.35
CA LYS A 12 11.32 -17.01 -37.68
C LYS A 12 11.54 -17.03 -36.17
N LEU A 13 11.03 -16.01 -35.46
CA LEU A 13 11.01 -15.99 -34.00
C LEU A 13 9.72 -16.66 -33.50
N GLU A 14 9.85 -17.86 -32.94
CA GLU A 14 8.74 -18.56 -32.29
C GLU A 14 8.78 -18.32 -30.78
N ASN A 15 7.93 -17.40 -30.31
CA ASN A 15 7.82 -17.11 -28.88
C ASN A 15 6.88 -18.13 -28.22
N HIS A 16 7.46 -19.13 -27.56
CA HIS A 16 6.73 -19.94 -26.59
C HIS A 16 6.45 -19.10 -25.34
N TYR A 17 5.43 -18.24 -25.40
CA TYR A 17 4.91 -17.64 -24.19
C TYR A 17 4.38 -18.78 -23.32
N LYS A 18 5.09 -19.14 -22.24
CA LYS A 18 4.43 -19.79 -21.11
C LYS A 18 3.26 -18.87 -20.79
N LYS A 19 2.02 -19.37 -20.82
CA LYS A 19 0.88 -18.64 -20.25
C LYS A 19 1.31 -18.32 -18.83
N THR A 20 1.76 -17.09 -18.61
CA THR A 20 1.92 -16.59 -17.26
C THR A 20 0.53 -16.74 -16.69
N GLU A 21 0.41 -17.62 -15.71
CA GLU A 21 -0.75 -17.63 -14.83
C GLU A 21 -1.00 -16.16 -14.53
N LYS A 22 -2.14 -15.64 -15.00
CA LYS A 22 -2.49 -14.25 -14.77
C LYS A 22 -2.62 -14.15 -13.26
N HIS A 23 -1.52 -13.83 -12.58
CA HIS A 23 -1.57 -13.18 -11.29
C HIS A 23 -2.14 -11.81 -11.60
N THR A 24 -3.45 -11.77 -11.82
CA THR A 24 -4.28 -10.61 -11.58
C THR A 24 -4.06 -10.32 -10.11
N ASN A 25 -3.00 -9.58 -9.82
CA ASN A 25 -2.92 -8.75 -8.64
C ASN A 25 -4.00 -7.70 -8.85
N THR A 26 -5.25 -8.12 -8.64
CA THR A 26 -6.40 -7.24 -8.60
C THR A 26 -6.09 -6.33 -7.43
N TRP A 27 -5.66 -5.10 -7.73
CA TRP A 27 -5.44 -4.08 -6.72
C TRP A 27 -6.79 -3.85 -6.04
N GLY A 28 -6.95 -4.47 -4.87
CA GLY A 28 -8.08 -4.26 -3.99
C GLY A 28 -7.81 -3.02 -3.17
N LEU A 29 -8.65 -2.00 -3.34
CA LEU A 29 -8.62 -0.85 -2.45
C LEU A 29 -9.08 -1.29 -1.06
N ASN A 30 -8.39 -0.86 -0.01
CA ASN A 30 -8.85 -1.13 1.35
C ASN A 30 -10.07 -0.25 1.66
N ASN A 31 -11.25 -0.86 1.78
CA ASN A 31 -12.50 -0.17 2.08
C ASN A 31 -12.45 0.61 3.40
N MET A 32 -11.60 0.24 4.36
CA MET A 32 -11.41 0.99 5.61
C MET A 32 -10.81 2.39 5.39
N LEU A 33 -10.09 2.60 4.29
CA LEU A 33 -9.62 3.95 3.93
C LEU A 33 -10.77 4.83 3.45
N LEU A 34 -11.77 4.24 2.79
CA LEU A 34 -12.97 4.93 2.32
C LEU A 34 -13.97 5.20 3.45
N THR A 35 -13.83 4.56 4.61
CA THR A 35 -14.65 4.89 5.79
C THR A 35 -14.10 6.10 6.56
N ASN A 36 -12.88 6.54 6.25
CA ASN A 36 -12.26 7.68 6.93
C ASN A 36 -12.69 9.00 6.27
N GLU A 37 -13.42 9.82 7.01
CA GLU A 37 -13.97 11.09 6.53
C GLU A 37 -12.89 12.08 6.06
N TRP A 38 -11.77 12.16 6.77
CA TRP A 38 -10.67 13.05 6.38
C TRP A 38 -10.06 12.62 5.04
N VAL A 39 -9.86 11.32 4.85
CA VAL A 39 -9.36 10.75 3.59
C VAL A 39 -10.33 11.06 2.45
N ASN A 40 -11.64 10.88 2.67
CA ASN A 40 -12.66 11.19 1.68
C ASN A 40 -12.70 12.68 1.30
N ASN A 41 -12.66 13.58 2.28
CA ASN A 41 -12.67 15.02 2.03
C ASN A 41 -11.42 15.47 1.24
N GLN A 42 -10.25 14.91 1.55
CA GLN A 42 -9.03 15.18 0.78
C GLN A 42 -9.16 14.72 -0.68
N PHE A 43 -9.79 13.57 -0.92
CA PHE A 43 -10.03 13.09 -2.29
C PHE A 43 -11.05 13.92 -3.04
N GLU A 44 -12.12 14.36 -2.37
CA GLU A 44 -13.11 15.23 -3.00
C GLU A 44 -12.48 16.54 -3.49
N VAL A 45 -11.65 17.16 -2.65
CA VAL A 45 -10.90 18.38 -3.01
C VAL A 45 -9.92 18.12 -4.15
N GLU A 46 -9.21 16.99 -4.12
CA GLU A 46 -8.25 16.63 -5.17
C GLU A 46 -8.93 16.39 -6.53
N ILE A 47 -10.06 15.70 -6.54
CA ILE A 47 -10.86 15.45 -7.74
C ILE A 47 -11.34 16.78 -8.32
N LYS A 48 -11.93 17.65 -7.49
CA LYS A 48 -12.38 18.99 -7.91
C LYS A 48 -11.24 19.78 -8.55
N ARG A 49 -10.09 19.88 -7.86
CA ARG A 49 -8.91 20.57 -8.39
C ARG A 49 -8.41 19.99 -9.70
N TYR A 50 -8.43 18.67 -9.86
CA TYR A 50 -8.00 18.01 -11.09
C TYR A 50 -8.91 18.41 -12.26
N PHE A 51 -10.23 18.37 -12.10
CA PHE A 51 -11.15 18.76 -13.16
C PHE A 51 -11.09 20.26 -13.47
N GLU A 52 -11.03 21.14 -12.46
CA GLU A 52 -10.89 22.59 -12.64
C GLU A 52 -9.64 22.98 -13.46
N THR A 53 -8.56 22.22 -13.35
CA THR A 53 -7.27 22.50 -14.02
C THR A 53 -7.09 21.76 -15.35
N ASN A 54 -7.90 20.73 -15.63
CA ASN A 54 -7.74 19.85 -16.78
C ASN A 54 -8.97 19.81 -17.70
N GLU A 55 -10.04 20.54 -17.40
CA GLU A 55 -11.13 20.82 -18.35
C GLU A 55 -10.62 21.70 -19.50
N ASN A 56 -9.99 21.06 -20.48
CA ASN A 56 -9.65 21.66 -21.77
C ASN A 56 -10.55 21.04 -22.85
N GLU A 57 -11.13 21.85 -23.74
CA GLU A 57 -12.03 21.43 -24.84
C GLU A 57 -11.44 20.34 -25.76
N HIS A 58 -10.11 20.19 -25.80
CA HIS A 58 -9.40 19.27 -26.70
C HIS A 58 -9.11 17.87 -26.13
N ILE A 59 -9.32 17.63 -24.83
CA ILE A 59 -9.04 16.32 -24.21
C ILE A 59 -10.31 15.47 -24.24
N MET A 60 -10.25 14.32 -24.93
CA MET A 60 -11.35 13.35 -24.94
C MET A 60 -11.71 12.93 -23.51
N THR A 61 -13.00 12.98 -23.16
CA THR A 61 -13.54 12.79 -21.80
C THR A 61 -13.10 11.47 -21.15
N GLN A 62 -12.93 10.42 -21.97
CA GLN A 62 -12.42 9.11 -21.54
C GLN A 62 -10.98 9.20 -21.00
N ASN A 63 -10.10 9.92 -21.71
CA ASN A 63 -8.70 10.10 -21.32
C ASN A 63 -8.61 10.91 -20.03
N LEU A 64 -9.47 11.92 -19.86
CA LEU A 64 -9.52 12.73 -18.65
C LEU A 64 -9.84 11.87 -17.42
N TRP A 65 -10.82 10.98 -17.52
CA TRP A 65 -11.18 10.05 -16.45
C TRP A 65 -10.10 8.99 -16.17
N ASP A 66 -9.45 8.45 -17.20
CA ASP A 66 -8.37 7.48 -17.04
C ASP A 66 -7.15 8.08 -16.34
N ILE A 67 -6.78 9.32 -16.67
CA ILE A 67 -5.70 10.05 -16.00
C ILE A 67 -6.12 10.40 -14.55
N ALA A 68 -7.34 10.88 -14.32
CA ALA A 68 -7.85 11.14 -12.97
C ALA A 68 -7.74 9.91 -12.07
N LYS A 69 -8.19 8.74 -12.58
CA LYS A 69 -8.05 7.46 -11.87
C LYS A 69 -6.60 7.11 -11.57
N ALA A 70 -5.67 7.35 -12.49
CA ALA A 70 -4.25 7.07 -12.27
C ALA A 70 -3.65 7.94 -11.16
N VAL A 71 -3.97 9.24 -11.16
CA VAL A 71 -3.54 10.20 -10.12
C VAL A 71 -4.07 9.78 -8.75
N LEU A 72 -5.37 9.48 -8.65
CA LEU A 72 -6.00 9.06 -7.40
C LEU A 72 -5.41 7.75 -6.88
N LYS A 73 -5.20 6.75 -7.76
CA LYS A 73 -4.54 5.49 -7.40
C LYS A 73 -3.15 5.71 -6.80
N GLY A 74 -2.34 6.58 -7.39
CA GLY A 74 -1.02 6.92 -6.84
C GLY A 74 -1.11 7.47 -5.42
N LYS A 75 -2.04 8.38 -5.16
CA LYS A 75 -2.27 8.96 -3.82
C LYS A 75 -2.73 7.91 -2.81
N PHE A 76 -3.66 7.04 -3.19
CA PHE A 76 -4.11 5.93 -2.34
C PHE A 76 -2.96 5.01 -1.92
N ILE A 77 -2.06 4.68 -2.84
CA ILE A 77 -0.90 3.84 -2.55
C ILE A 77 0.00 4.52 -1.50
N VAL A 78 0.25 5.82 -1.62
CA VAL A 78 1.07 6.57 -0.66
C VAL A 78 0.44 6.57 0.73
N ILE A 79 -0.87 6.85 0.83
CA ILE A 79 -1.59 6.85 2.11
C ILE A 79 -1.59 5.45 2.74
N GLN A 80 -1.92 4.43 1.95
CA GLN A 80 -1.98 3.05 2.42
C GLN A 80 -0.61 2.53 2.89
N THR A 81 0.46 2.85 2.17
CA THR A 81 1.82 2.45 2.56
C THR A 81 2.27 3.16 3.83
N HIS A 82 1.93 4.45 3.98
CA HIS A 82 2.20 5.21 5.21
C HIS A 82 1.49 4.60 6.43
N LEU A 83 0.17 4.38 6.32
CA LEU A 83 -0.62 3.80 7.41
C LEU A 83 -0.14 2.40 7.79
N LYS A 84 0.14 1.55 6.80
CA LYS A 84 0.70 0.21 7.04
C LYS A 84 2.04 0.25 7.78
N LYS A 85 2.86 1.27 7.52
CA LYS A 85 4.13 1.48 8.23
C LYS A 85 3.88 1.94 9.68
N GLN A 86 2.90 2.83 9.87
CA GLN A 86 2.50 3.32 11.19
C GLN A 86 1.89 2.22 12.07
N ASP A 87 1.02 1.37 11.52
CA ASP A 87 0.43 0.25 12.28
C ASP A 87 1.50 -0.73 12.75
N LYS A 88 2.45 -1.05 11.88
CA LYS A 88 3.57 -1.93 12.23
C LYS A 88 4.42 -1.36 13.35
N SER A 89 4.72 -0.06 13.33
CA SER A 89 5.52 0.57 14.38
C SER A 89 4.76 0.61 15.71
N GLN A 90 3.45 0.88 15.69
CA GLN A 90 2.61 0.85 16.89
C GLN A 90 2.57 -0.53 17.53
N VAL A 91 2.40 -1.60 16.74
CA VAL A 91 2.40 -2.97 17.26
C VAL A 91 3.73 -3.33 17.92
N ILE A 92 4.86 -2.92 17.35
CA ILE A 92 6.19 -3.15 17.94
C ILE A 92 6.32 -2.41 19.27
N THR A 93 5.92 -1.13 19.31
CA THR A 93 5.95 -0.32 20.52
C THR A 93 5.08 -0.90 21.63
N LEU A 94 3.85 -1.32 21.31
CA LEU A 94 2.93 -1.93 22.28
C LEU A 94 3.50 -3.23 22.85
N LYS A 95 4.07 -4.11 22.02
CA LYS A 95 4.72 -5.34 22.47
C LYS A 95 5.91 -5.07 23.40
N LYS A 96 6.68 -4.00 23.14
CA LYS A 96 7.78 -3.60 24.03
C LYS A 96 7.24 -3.12 25.38
N LEU A 97 6.24 -2.25 25.36
CA LEU A 97 5.60 -1.72 26.57
C LEU A 97 4.99 -2.84 27.43
N GLU A 98 4.37 -3.82 26.80
CA GLU A 98 3.80 -4.98 27.47
C GLU A 98 4.88 -5.79 28.22
N LYS A 99 6.01 -6.07 27.57
CA LYS A 99 7.14 -6.77 28.20
C LYS A 99 7.70 -6.00 29.40
N GLU A 100 7.87 -4.69 29.26
CA GLU A 100 8.34 -3.83 30.36
C GLU A 100 7.37 -3.84 31.55
N LYS A 101 6.05 -3.77 31.29
CA LYS A 101 5.02 -3.88 32.32
C LYS A 101 5.05 -5.24 33.01
N GLN A 102 5.20 -6.34 32.27
CA GLN A 102 5.29 -7.69 32.85
C GLN A 102 6.52 -7.83 33.77
N ILE A 103 7.69 -7.33 33.34
CA ILE A 103 8.91 -7.36 34.16
C ILE A 103 8.72 -6.53 35.43
N LYS A 104 8.19 -5.30 35.31
CA LYS A 104 7.93 -4.42 36.45
C LYS A 104 6.97 -5.06 37.45
N LEU A 105 5.93 -5.73 36.97
CA LEU A 105 4.97 -6.45 37.81
C LEU A 105 5.63 -7.62 38.54
N LYS A 106 6.41 -8.45 37.84
CA LYS A 106 7.16 -9.57 38.46
C LYS A 106 8.09 -9.09 39.57
N VAL A 107 8.82 -7.99 39.34
CA VAL A 107 9.72 -7.40 40.35
C VAL A 107 8.93 -6.89 41.57
N ARG A 108 7.80 -6.20 41.34
CA ARG A 108 6.94 -5.71 42.44
C ARG A 108 6.41 -6.87 43.29
N ILE A 109 5.86 -7.90 42.65
CA ILE A 109 5.34 -9.10 43.34
C ILE A 109 6.47 -9.76 44.16
N GLY A 110 7.65 -9.94 43.57
CA GLY A 110 8.80 -10.53 44.28
C GLY A 110 9.19 -9.75 45.54
N ARG A 111 9.16 -8.41 45.50
CA ARG A 111 9.44 -7.57 46.68
C ARG A 111 8.38 -7.74 47.77
N GLU A 112 7.10 -7.75 47.42
CA GLU A 112 6.02 -7.93 48.39
C GLU A 112 6.09 -9.32 49.05
N ILE A 113 6.39 -10.38 48.27
CA ILE A 113 6.61 -11.73 48.81
C ILE A 113 7.76 -11.73 49.81
N THR A 114 8.89 -11.08 49.51
CA THR A 114 10.02 -10.98 50.43
C THR A 114 9.65 -10.23 51.72
N LYS A 115 8.91 -9.12 51.63
CA LYS A 115 8.45 -8.38 52.82
C LYS A 115 7.57 -9.26 53.73
N ILE A 116 6.62 -9.99 53.15
CA ILE A 116 5.74 -10.89 53.90
C ILE A 116 6.55 -11.99 54.60
N ARG A 117 7.55 -12.58 53.92
CA ARG A 117 8.44 -13.60 54.51
C ARG A 117 9.25 -13.09 55.70
N VAL A 118 9.63 -11.81 55.71
CA VAL A 118 10.34 -11.19 56.83
C VAL A 118 9.40 -10.93 58.01
N VAL A 119 8.14 -10.54 57.75
CA VAL A 119 7.14 -10.25 58.79
C VAL A 119 6.60 -11.51 59.47
N ILE A 120 6.51 -12.64 58.75
CA ILE A 120 6.01 -13.91 59.30
C ILE A 120 7.08 -14.65 60.14
N LYS A 121 8.34 -14.21 60.07
CA LYS A 121 9.46 -14.81 60.81
C LYS A 121 9.56 -14.24 62.21
#